data_AF-A0A4Y2V9P9-F1
#
_entry.id   AF-A0A4Y2V9P9-F1
#
_cell.length_a   1.000
_cell.length_b   1.000
_cell.length_c   1.000
_cell.angle_alpha   90.00
_cell.angle_beta   90.00
_cell.angle_gamma   90.00
#
_symmetry.space_group_name_H-M   'P 1'
#
loop_
_entity.id
_entity.type
_entity.pdbx_description
1 polymer ?
#
loop_
_entity_poly.entity_id
_entity_poly.type
_entity_poly.pdbx_seq_one_letter_code
_entity_poly.pdbx_strand_id
1 'polypeptide(L)'
;MNKKSTSAMNRVNDQRAKEVSKNKAILESIIKTVLSCARQEIALRGHRDTGILKEDSKENEGNFRAALRFRIDAGDEIKKKKYLKVHPGNAS
;
A
#
# COMPACT_ATOMS: atom_id res chain seq x y z
N MET A 1 -9.39 -6.79 -40.24
CA MET A 1 -9.26 -7.10 -38.80
C MET A 1 -9.99 -6.02 -38.01
N ASN A 2 -11.15 -6.35 -37.42
CA ASN A 2 -12.10 -5.38 -36.86
C ASN A 2 -11.62 -4.87 -35.49
N LYS A 3 -11.22 -3.59 -35.40
CA LYS A 3 -10.95 -2.93 -34.11
C LYS A 3 -12.29 -2.76 -33.39
N LYS A 4 -12.59 -3.64 -32.42
CA LYS A 4 -13.71 -3.43 -31.49
C LYS A 4 -13.51 -2.08 -30.80
N SER A 5 -14.31 -1.08 -31.20
CA SER A 5 -14.45 0.18 -30.47
C SER A 5 -15.14 -0.14 -29.15
N THR A 6 -14.37 -0.33 -28.08
CA THR A 6 -14.94 -0.52 -26.74
C THR A 6 -15.61 0.79 -26.34
N SER A 7 -16.94 0.77 -26.17
CA SER A 7 -17.70 1.92 -25.67
C SER A 7 -17.04 2.54 -24.45
N ALA A 8 -17.09 3.86 -24.30
CA ALA A 8 -16.49 4.59 -23.18
C ALA A 8 -16.90 4.00 -21.82
N MET A 9 -18.14 3.52 -21.71
CA MET A 9 -18.67 2.86 -20.51
C MET A 9 -17.91 1.57 -20.17
N ASN A 10 -17.62 0.73 -21.17
CA ASN A 10 -16.86 -0.50 -20.96
C ASN A 10 -15.43 -0.20 -20.50
N ARG A 11 -14.78 0.83 -21.07
CA ARG A 11 -13.44 1.25 -20.65
C ARG A 11 -13.40 1.72 -19.20
N VAL A 12 -14.42 2.46 -18.76
CA VAL A 12 -14.53 2.93 -17.36
C VAL A 12 -14.77 1.76 -16.41
N ASN A 13 -15.65 0.82 -16.76
CA ASN A 13 -15.90 -0.37 -15.95
C ASN A 13 -14.65 -1.25 -15.82
N ASP A 14 -13.92 -1.46 -16.91
CA ASP A 14 -12.66 -2.22 -16.91
C ASP A 14 -11.61 -1.55 -16.01
N GLN A 15 -11.49 -0.22 -16.07
CA GLN A 15 -10.57 0.53 -15.22
C GLN A 15 -10.95 0.41 -13.74
N ARG A 16 -12.24 0.55 -13.43
CA ARG A 16 -12.75 0.39 -12.05
C ARG A 16 -12.46 -1.01 -11.52
N ALA A 17 -12.70 -2.06 -12.31
CA ALA A 17 -12.41 -3.44 -11.91
C ALA A 17 -10.92 -3.66 -11.63
N LYS A 18 -10.04 -3.12 -12.48
CA LYS A 18 -8.58 -3.15 -12.28
C LYS A 18 -8.17 -2.42 -11.00
N GLU A 19 -8.75 -1.28 -10.70
CA GLU A 19 -8.44 -0.53 -9.47
C GLU A 19 -8.91 -1.28 -8.22
N VAL A 20 -10.12 -1.85 -8.23
CA VAL A 20 -10.63 -2.67 -7.12
C VAL A 20 -9.71 -3.87 -6.87
N SER A 21 -9.32 -4.59 -7.92
CA SER A 21 -8.40 -5.72 -7.82
C SER A 21 -7.06 -5.31 -7.22
N LYS A 22 -6.46 -4.21 -7.71
CA LYS A 22 -5.21 -3.68 -7.17
C LYS A 22 -5.32 -3.26 -5.71
N ASN A 23 -6.39 -2.58 -5.32
CA ASN A 23 -6.59 -2.15 -3.95
C ASN A 23 -6.79 -3.34 -2.99
N LYS A 24 -7.50 -4.39 -3.43
CA LYS A 24 -7.65 -5.63 -2.65
C LYS A 24 -6.30 -6.31 -2.40
N ALA A 25 -5.46 -6.43 -3.42
CA ALA A 25 -4.13 -7.01 -3.28
C ALA A 25 -3.23 -6.23 -2.30
N ILE A 26 -3.28 -4.89 -2.34
CA ILE A 26 -2.56 -4.03 -1.39
C ILE A 26 -3.06 -4.24 0.04
N LEU A 27 -4.39 -4.22 0.25
CA LEU A 27 -4.98 -4.43 1.57
C LEU A 27 -4.64 -5.81 2.14
N GLU A 28 -4.69 -6.85 1.31
CA GLU A 28 -4.31 -8.20 1.70
C GLU A 28 -2.85 -8.25 2.18
N SER A 29 -1.93 -7.60 1.46
CA SER A 29 -0.52 -7.52 1.84
C SER A 29 -0.31 -6.80 3.20
N ILE A 30 -1.02 -5.70 3.42
CA ILE A 30 -1.01 -4.95 4.69
C ILE A 30 -1.54 -5.83 5.84
N ILE A 31 -2.70 -6.47 5.66
CA ILE A 31 -3.31 -7.33 6.68
C ILE A 31 -2.40 -8.52 7.02
N LYS A 32 -1.82 -9.17 6.01
CA LYS A 32 -0.85 -10.27 6.23
C LYS A 32 0.35 -9.82 7.03
N THR A 33 0.81 -8.58 6.83
CA THR A 33 1.92 -8.01 7.62
C THR A 33 1.53 -7.85 9.09
N VAL A 34 0.36 -7.26 9.38
CA VAL A 34 -0.15 -7.12 10.75
C VAL A 34 -0.33 -8.49 11.42
N LEU A 35 -0.93 -9.44 10.71
CA LEU A 35 -1.17 -10.78 11.20
C LEU A 35 0.13 -11.55 11.48
N SER A 36 1.15 -11.38 10.63
CA SER A 36 2.48 -11.96 10.85
C SER A 36 3.11 -11.41 12.13
N CYS A 37 3.05 -10.10 12.35
CA CYS A 37 3.56 -9.51 13.58
C CYS A 37 2.78 -10.01 14.81
N ALA A 38 1.46 -10.07 14.74
CA ALA A 38 0.62 -10.53 15.85
C ALA A 38 0.92 -11.99 16.25
N ARG A 39 1.06 -12.89 15.27
CA ARG A 39 1.35 -14.31 15.52
C ARG A 39 2.73 -14.55 16.13
N GLN A 40 3.70 -13.72 15.78
CA GLN A 40 5.07 -13.83 16.25
C GLN A 40 5.35 -12.96 17.49
N GLU A 41 4.31 -12.34 18.07
CA GLU A 41 4.43 -11.41 19.21
C GLU A 41 5.40 -10.24 18.94
N ILE A 42 5.52 -9.84 17.67
CA ILE A 42 6.35 -8.72 17.24
C ILE A 42 5.53 -7.43 17.40
N ALA A 43 6.02 -6.52 18.25
CA ALA A 43 5.40 -5.21 18.43
C ALA A 43 5.34 -4.44 17.11
N LEU A 44 4.17 -3.89 16.76
CA LEU A 44 3.99 -3.17 15.49
C LEU A 44 4.69 -1.80 15.46
N ARG A 45 4.67 -1.09 16.59
CA ARG A 45 5.09 0.31 16.72
C ARG A 45 6.52 0.42 17.21
N GLY A 46 7.21 1.48 16.79
CA GLY A 46 8.53 1.87 17.25
C GLY A 46 8.49 3.25 17.89
N HIS A 47 9.66 3.84 18.16
CA HIS A 47 9.75 5.14 18.83
C HIS A 47 9.14 6.29 18.01
N ARG A 48 9.21 6.22 16.67
CA ARG A 48 8.64 7.21 15.75
C ARG A 48 7.84 6.52 14.63
N ASP A 49 6.57 6.22 14.86
CA ASP A 49 5.74 5.47 13.90
C ASP A 49 4.78 6.34 13.06
N THR A 50 4.85 7.67 13.20
CA THR A 50 3.98 8.64 12.52
C THR A 50 4.60 9.22 11.23
N GLY A 51 3.77 9.88 10.42
CA GLY A 51 4.21 10.59 9.22
C GLY A 51 4.46 9.72 7.99
N ILE A 52 5.04 10.32 6.96
CA ILE A 52 5.25 9.71 5.64
C ILE A 52 6.17 8.48 5.75
N LEU A 53 5.80 7.38 5.08
CA LEU A 53 6.65 6.21 4.97
C LEU A 53 7.80 6.50 4.00
N LYS A 54 8.93 6.96 4.54
CA LYS A 54 10.17 7.13 3.77
C LYS A 54 10.71 5.75 3.38
N GLU A 55 10.97 5.53 2.10
CA GLU A 55 11.50 4.25 1.58
C GLU A 55 12.87 3.95 2.22
N ASP A 56 13.77 4.94 2.27
CA ASP A 56 15.14 4.78 2.78
C ASP A 56 15.34 5.22 4.24
N SER A 57 14.32 5.11 5.10
CA SER A 57 14.48 5.50 6.51
C SER A 57 15.41 4.52 7.23
N LYS A 58 16.44 5.07 7.90
CA LYS A 58 17.34 4.33 8.78
C LYS A 58 16.91 4.38 10.25
N GLU A 59 15.85 5.10 10.55
CA GLU A 59 15.31 5.27 11.89
C GLU A 59 14.47 4.06 12.32
N ASN A 60 14.42 3.79 13.62
CA ASN A 60 13.49 2.80 14.17
C ASN A 60 12.07 3.37 14.23
N GLU A 61 11.37 3.25 13.10
CA GLU A 61 9.97 3.67 12.96
C GLU A 61 8.96 2.57 13.30
N GLY A 62 9.41 1.42 13.81
CA GLY A 62 8.57 0.29 14.16
C GLY A 62 8.52 -0.81 13.10
N ASN A 63 8.26 -2.03 13.58
CA ASN A 63 8.35 -3.24 12.77
C ASN A 63 7.32 -3.29 11.65
N PHE A 64 6.13 -2.73 11.84
CA PHE A 64 5.13 -2.65 10.78
C PHE A 64 5.64 -1.83 9.58
N ARG A 65 6.22 -0.66 9.84
CA ARG A 65 6.76 0.22 8.80
C ARG A 65 7.99 -0.40 8.12
N ALA A 66 8.86 -1.07 8.90
CA ALA A 66 9.98 -1.82 8.36
C ALA A 66 9.53 -2.98 7.44
N ALA A 67 8.51 -3.75 7.84
CA ALA A 67 7.98 -4.84 7.04
C ALA A 67 7.28 -4.34 5.75
N LEU A 68 6.60 -3.19 5.80
CA LEU A 68 6.04 -2.55 4.61
C LEU A 68 7.14 -2.14 3.62
N ARG A 69 8.27 -1.58 4.08
CA ARG A 69 9.43 -1.27 3.22
C ARG A 69 10.00 -2.52 2.59
N PHE A 70 10.22 -3.56 3.38
CA PHE A 70 10.74 -4.83 2.89
C PHE A 70 9.87 -5.40 1.76
N ARG A 71 8.54 -5.40 1.93
CA ARG A 71 7.60 -5.82 0.88
C ARG A 71 7.65 -4.94 -0.37
N ILE A 72 7.73 -3.63 -0.15
CA ILE A 72 7.87 -2.62 -1.20
C ILE A 72 9.16 -2.82 -2.02
N ASP A 73 10.25 -3.25 -1.38
CA ASP A 73 11.52 -3.53 -2.02
C ASP A 73 11.52 -4.91 -2.70
N ALA A 74 10.77 -5.87 -2.15
CA ALA A 74 10.50 -7.17 -2.76
C ALA A 74 9.57 -7.10 -4.00
N GLY A 75 9.03 -5.91 -4.33
CA GLY A 75 8.24 -5.68 -5.54
C GLY A 75 6.72 -5.66 -5.34
N ASP A 76 6.22 -5.67 -4.09
CA ASP A 76 4.78 -5.51 -3.85
C ASP A 76 4.31 -4.13 -4.37
N GLU A 77 3.20 -4.11 -5.14
CA GLU A 77 2.56 -2.87 -5.63
C GLU A 77 1.90 -2.01 -4.52
N ILE A 78 2.34 -2.12 -3.27
CA ILE A 78 1.98 -1.19 -2.18
C ILE A 78 2.44 0.24 -2.54
N LYS A 79 3.46 0.36 -3.39
CA LYS A 79 4.18 1.57 -3.83
C LYS A 79 3.36 2.59 -4.66
N LYS A 80 2.02 2.60 -4.65
CA LYS A 80 1.28 3.66 -5.35
C LYS A 80 1.43 4.98 -4.61
N LYS A 81 2.30 5.84 -5.17
CA LYS A 81 2.65 7.23 -4.81
C LYS A 81 1.54 8.10 -4.18
N LYS A 82 0.25 7.79 -4.36
CA LYS A 82 -0.87 8.59 -3.84
C LYS A 82 -1.23 8.28 -2.37
N TYR A 83 -1.08 7.04 -1.89
CA TYR A 83 -1.66 6.63 -0.60
C TYR A 83 -0.71 6.78 0.59
N LEU A 84 0.60 6.82 0.36
CA LEU A 84 1.63 6.86 1.42
C LEU A 84 2.51 8.11 1.39
N LYS A 85 2.47 8.91 0.31
CA LYS A 85 3.36 10.08 0.12
C LYS A 85 2.70 11.44 0.40
N VAL A 86 1.37 11.51 0.50
CA VAL A 86 0.65 12.77 0.73
C VAL A 86 -0.35 12.58 1.85
N HIS A 87 -0.06 13.18 3.00
CA HIS A 87 -1.07 13.48 4.02
C HIS A 87 -1.18 15.00 4.03
N PRO A 88 -2.25 15.63 3.51
CA PRO A 88 -2.54 17.00 3.91
C PRO A 88 -2.66 16.95 5.43
N GLY A 89 -1.88 17.75 6.17
CA GLY A 89 -1.89 17.69 7.63
C GLY A 89 -3.32 17.69 8.17
N ASN A 90 -3.55 17.02 9.31
CA ASN A 90 -4.86 17.11 9.98
C ASN A 90 -5.30 18.58 10.01
N ALA A 91 -6.50 18.86 9.56
CA ALA A 91 -7.07 20.20 9.65
C ALA A 91 -7.01 20.63 11.13
N SER A 92 -6.32 21.74 11.40
CA SER A 92 -6.37 22.44 12.69
C SER A 92 -7.73 23.10 12.89
#